data_AF-A0A397BWA9-F1
#
_entry.id   AF-A0A397BWA9-F1
#
_cell.length_a   1.000
_cell.length_b   1.000
_cell.length_c   1.000
_cell.angle_alpha   90.00
_cell.angle_beta   90.00
_cell.angle_gamma   90.00
#
_symmetry.space_group_name_H-M   'P 1'
#
loop_
_entity.id
_entity.type
_entity.pdbx_description
1 polymer ?
#
loop_
_entity_poly.entity_id
_entity_poly.type
_entity_poly.pdbx_seq_one_letter_code
_entity_poly.pdbx_strand_id
1 'polypeptide(L)'
;KSTPALREELLVICGRGGFHEQALLALLASKNVPAAEAYCVKYGIPRKGGSNYNGALLKLVELLFKHKDGDMAEYAHLLMARHAKALNGTAVLNLIPASTPLVKVMDFLSQLLPHSAHEVREKTLARNLSNIYNLQVQCERVDKYSESVEIDTKTTCGVCRKRIDTNIFAVYPNGSVVHFACGPNVNMHVDPISGEIFG
;
A
#
# COMPACT_ATOMS: atom_id res chain seq x y z
N LYS A 1 -20.13 -40.18 11.14
CA LYS A 1 -18.98 -40.82 10.45
C LYS A 1 -18.91 -40.22 9.04
N SER A 2 -18.16 -39.14 8.82
CA SER A 2 -17.89 -38.61 7.47
C SER A 2 -16.46 -38.99 7.08
N THR A 3 -16.28 -39.28 5.79
CA THR A 3 -15.07 -39.85 5.21
C THR A 3 -13.90 -38.85 5.26
N PRO A 4 -12.70 -39.26 5.71
CA PRO A 4 -11.54 -38.38 5.84
C PRO A 4 -11.07 -37.78 4.50
N ALA A 5 -11.30 -38.48 3.38
CA ALA A 5 -10.84 -38.09 2.05
C ALA A 5 -11.51 -36.82 1.47
N LEU A 6 -12.75 -36.51 1.86
CA LEU A 6 -13.45 -35.30 1.38
C LEU A 6 -13.13 -34.06 2.22
N ARG A 7 -12.40 -34.23 3.33
CA ARG A 7 -12.19 -33.18 4.31
C ARG A 7 -11.11 -32.19 3.87
N GLU A 8 -10.03 -32.68 3.28
CA GLU A 8 -8.96 -31.83 2.78
C GLU A 8 -9.43 -30.98 1.59
N GLU A 9 -10.15 -31.60 0.64
CA GLU A 9 -10.75 -30.90 -0.49
C GLU A 9 -11.76 -29.84 -0.05
N LEU A 10 -12.61 -30.15 0.94
CA LEU A 10 -13.53 -29.18 1.53
C LEU A 10 -12.81 -28.01 2.19
N LEU A 11 -11.71 -28.26 2.92
CA LEU A 11 -10.91 -27.19 3.51
C LEU A 11 -10.28 -26.30 2.44
N VAL A 12 -9.78 -26.87 1.35
CA VAL A 12 -9.23 -26.11 0.22
C VAL A 12 -10.31 -25.25 -0.44
N ILE A 13 -11.52 -25.80 -0.65
CA ILE A 13 -12.66 -25.07 -1.22
C ILE A 13 -13.10 -23.95 -0.29
N CYS A 14 -13.29 -24.22 1.00
CA CYS A 14 -13.65 -23.20 1.99
C CYS A 14 -12.58 -22.11 2.12
N GLY A 15 -11.30 -22.46 2.04
CA GLY A 15 -10.19 -21.50 2.04
C GLY A 15 -10.18 -20.59 0.82
N ARG A 16 -10.51 -21.11 -0.37
CA ARG A 16 -10.61 -20.31 -1.60
C ARG A 16 -11.93 -19.54 -1.70
N GLY A 17 -13.01 -20.06 -1.13
CA GLY A 17 -14.35 -19.48 -1.14
C GLY A 17 -14.62 -18.49 0.00
N GLY A 18 -13.68 -18.30 0.95
CA GLY A 18 -13.85 -17.38 2.08
C GLY A 18 -14.77 -17.90 3.19
N PHE A 19 -15.22 -19.15 3.12
CA PHE A 19 -16.08 -19.80 4.12
C PHE A 19 -15.26 -20.32 5.32
N HIS A 20 -14.56 -19.41 6.00
CA HIS A 20 -13.64 -19.77 7.08
C HIS A 20 -14.36 -20.36 8.30
N GLU A 21 -15.55 -19.89 8.64
CA GLU A 21 -16.29 -20.39 9.81
C GLU A 21 -16.64 -21.88 9.69
N GLN A 22 -17.12 -22.33 8.53
CA GLN A 22 -17.48 -23.73 8.29
C GLN A 22 -16.25 -24.64 8.33
N ALA A 23 -15.14 -24.21 7.75
CA ALA A 23 -13.86 -24.92 7.81
C ALA A 23 -13.37 -25.08 9.25
N LEU A 24 -13.43 -24.01 10.04
CA LEU A 24 -12.97 -24.02 11.43
C LEU A 24 -13.88 -24.88 12.32
N LEU A 25 -15.21 -24.80 12.16
CA LEU A 25 -16.14 -25.67 12.88
C LEU A 25 -15.90 -27.15 12.55
N ALA A 26 -15.66 -27.47 11.27
CA ALA A 26 -15.33 -28.83 10.87
C ALA A 26 -14.01 -29.31 11.49
N LEU A 27 -13.02 -28.44 11.67
CA LEU A 27 -11.73 -28.74 12.31
C LEU A 27 -11.84 -28.88 13.84
N LEU A 28 -12.57 -27.97 14.49
CA LEU A 28 -12.85 -28.01 15.93
C LEU A 28 -13.68 -29.23 16.33
N ALA A 29 -14.60 -29.69 15.48
CA ALA A 29 -15.35 -30.93 15.69
C ALA A 29 -14.46 -32.18 15.79
N SER A 30 -13.25 -32.14 15.19
CA SER A 30 -12.25 -33.20 15.32
C SER A 30 -11.23 -32.98 16.44
N LYS A 31 -11.39 -31.93 17.24
CA LYS A 31 -10.44 -31.46 18.27
C LYS A 31 -9.00 -31.23 17.77
N ASN A 32 -8.82 -31.02 16.46
CA ASN A 32 -7.51 -30.76 15.87
C ASN A 32 -7.29 -29.25 15.72
N VAL A 33 -6.95 -28.59 16.84
CA VAL A 33 -6.66 -27.15 16.89
C VAL A 33 -5.41 -26.76 16.10
N PRO A 34 -4.31 -27.54 16.10
CA PRO A 34 -3.13 -27.24 15.29
C PRO A 34 -3.42 -27.23 13.78
N ALA A 35 -4.27 -28.14 13.28
CA ALA A 35 -4.68 -28.12 11.89
C ALA A 35 -5.53 -26.88 11.53
N ALA A 36 -6.34 -26.38 12.46
CA ALA A 36 -7.08 -25.13 12.30
C ALA A 36 -6.14 -23.92 12.21
N GLU A 37 -5.10 -23.86 13.05
CA GLU A 37 -4.08 -22.82 12.98
C GLU A 37 -3.35 -22.85 11.63
N ALA A 38 -2.92 -24.03 11.16
CA ALA A 38 -2.25 -24.18 9.86
C ALA A 38 -3.15 -23.73 8.70
N TYR A 39 -4.45 -24.02 8.77
CA TYR A 39 -5.43 -23.53 7.81
C TYR A 39 -5.55 -22.00 7.84
N CYS A 40 -5.66 -21.39 9.02
CA CYS A 40 -5.72 -19.93 9.18
C CYS A 40 -4.48 -19.25 8.60
N VAL A 41 -3.28 -19.77 8.85
CA VAL A 41 -2.03 -19.22 8.30
C VAL A 41 -2.01 -19.30 6.77
N LYS A 42 -2.52 -20.39 6.19
CA LYS A 42 -2.49 -20.62 4.74
C LYS A 42 -3.55 -19.85 3.95
N TYR A 43 -4.76 -19.70 4.49
CA TYR A 43 -5.90 -19.15 3.77
C TYR A 43 -6.50 -17.88 4.40
N GLY A 44 -6.03 -17.47 5.56
CA GLY A 44 -6.66 -16.41 6.34
C GLY A 44 -6.27 -14.98 5.96
N ILE A 45 -5.22 -14.80 5.15
CA ILE A 45 -4.86 -13.50 4.57
C ILE A 45 -5.51 -13.40 3.18
N PRO A 46 -6.35 -12.39 2.93
CA PRO A 46 -7.02 -12.24 1.64
C PRO A 46 -6.00 -11.99 0.52
N ARG A 47 -6.11 -12.76 -0.57
CA ARG A 47 -5.19 -12.68 -1.73
C ARG A 47 -5.27 -11.39 -2.55
N LYS A 48 -6.33 -10.60 -2.41
CA LYS A 48 -6.56 -9.37 -3.18
C LYS A 48 -6.85 -8.21 -2.24
N GLY A 49 -5.90 -7.27 -2.13
CA GLY A 49 -6.09 -5.89 -1.64
C GLY A 49 -6.82 -5.71 -0.31
N GLY A 50 -6.86 -6.73 0.54
CA GLY A 50 -7.58 -6.71 1.81
C GLY A 50 -6.69 -6.26 2.98
N SER A 51 -7.31 -6.13 4.15
CA SER A 51 -6.63 -5.92 5.43
C SER A 51 -5.46 -6.91 5.60
N ASN A 52 -4.31 -6.43 6.09
CA ASN A 52 -3.16 -7.27 6.46
C ASN A 52 -3.47 -8.24 7.62
N TYR A 53 -4.63 -8.08 8.26
CA TYR A 53 -5.06 -8.92 9.37
C TYR A 53 -5.74 -10.21 8.89
N ASN A 54 -5.42 -11.30 9.57
CA ASN A 54 -5.93 -12.62 9.30
C ASN A 54 -7.34 -12.81 9.90
N GLY A 55 -8.36 -12.67 9.06
CA GLY A 55 -9.77 -12.80 9.47
C GLY A 55 -10.14 -14.20 9.94
N ALA A 56 -9.55 -15.25 9.36
CA ALA A 56 -9.79 -16.62 9.77
C ALA A 56 -9.23 -16.89 11.17
N LEU A 57 -8.07 -16.32 11.50
CA LEU A 57 -7.44 -16.47 12.81
C LEU A 57 -8.25 -15.76 13.90
N LEU A 58 -8.77 -14.56 13.62
CA LEU A 58 -9.69 -13.85 14.52
C LEU A 58 -10.94 -14.70 14.81
N LYS A 59 -11.50 -15.34 13.78
CA LYS A 59 -12.67 -16.23 13.94
C LYS A 59 -12.35 -17.48 14.74
N LEU A 60 -11.15 -18.06 14.57
CA LEU A 60 -10.68 -19.18 15.38
C LEU A 60 -10.60 -18.79 16.86
N VAL A 61 -10.04 -17.62 17.19
CA VAL A 61 -9.98 -17.11 18.56
C VAL A 61 -11.38 -16.92 19.15
N GLU A 62 -12.31 -16.33 18.39
CA GLU A 62 -13.72 -16.19 18.82
C GLU A 62 -14.36 -17.55 19.13
N LEU A 63 -14.16 -18.56 18.26
CA LEU A 63 -14.72 -19.89 18.47
C LEU A 63 -14.09 -20.59 19.68
N LEU A 64 -12.79 -20.43 19.91
CA LEU A 64 -12.09 -21.00 21.06
C LEU A 64 -12.59 -20.40 22.39
N PHE A 65 -12.84 -19.08 22.45
CA PHE A 65 -13.39 -18.44 23.65
C PHE A 65 -14.86 -18.78 23.93
N LYS A 66 -15.64 -19.14 22.89
CA LYS A 66 -17.02 -19.62 23.06
C LYS A 66 -17.10 -21.03 23.63
N HIS A 67 -16.09 -21.87 23.39
CA HIS A 67 -16.00 -23.18 24.01
C HIS A 67 -15.62 -23.03 25.49
N LYS A 68 -16.46 -23.50 26.41
CA LYS A 68 -16.24 -23.45 27.87
C LYS A 68 -15.16 -24.43 28.38
N ASP A 69 -14.29 -24.89 27.49
CA ASP A 69 -13.21 -25.83 27.81
C ASP A 69 -11.96 -25.04 28.22
N GLY A 70 -11.46 -25.26 29.44
CA GLY A 70 -10.30 -24.55 29.99
C GLY A 70 -9.05 -24.67 29.11
N ASP A 71 -8.77 -25.86 28.58
CA ASP A 71 -7.60 -26.14 27.73
C ASP A 71 -7.64 -25.35 26.41
N MET A 72 -8.84 -25.16 25.85
CA MET A 72 -9.06 -24.42 24.60
C MET A 72 -8.87 -22.92 24.80
N ALA A 73 -9.25 -22.41 25.98
CA ALA A 73 -8.98 -21.04 26.36
C ALA A 73 -7.47 -20.81 26.50
N GLU A 74 -6.71 -21.70 27.13
CA GLU A 74 -5.25 -21.55 27.23
C GLU A 74 -4.56 -21.58 25.87
N TYR A 75 -5.00 -22.47 24.98
CA TYR A 75 -4.52 -22.49 23.60
C TYR A 75 -4.83 -21.18 22.86
N ALA A 76 -6.00 -20.58 23.08
CA ALA A 76 -6.35 -19.29 22.49
C ALA A 76 -5.37 -18.19 22.91
N HIS A 77 -4.96 -18.14 24.18
CA HIS A 77 -3.96 -17.17 24.66
C HIS A 77 -2.60 -17.37 24.00
N LEU A 78 -2.14 -18.62 23.88
CA LEU A 78 -0.88 -18.94 23.18
C LEU A 78 -0.93 -18.57 21.70
N LEU A 79 -2.06 -18.84 21.04
CA LEU A 79 -2.27 -18.52 19.63
C LEU A 79 -2.31 -17.01 19.39
N MET A 80 -2.97 -16.25 20.27
CA MET A 80 -2.95 -14.79 20.24
C MET A 80 -1.53 -14.26 20.37
N ALA A 81 -0.75 -14.73 21.36
CA ALA A 81 0.62 -14.31 21.56
C ALA A 81 1.50 -14.64 20.34
N ARG A 82 1.38 -15.83 19.75
CA ARG A 82 2.19 -16.24 18.59
C ARG A 82 1.91 -15.41 17.33
N HIS A 83 0.66 -15.06 17.11
CA HIS A 83 0.21 -14.40 15.88
C HIS A 83 -0.22 -12.95 16.11
N ALA A 84 0.31 -12.29 17.14
CA ALA A 84 -0.09 -10.95 17.55
C ALA A 84 -0.04 -9.91 16.41
N LYS A 85 0.95 -10.05 15.52
CA LYS A 85 1.15 -9.16 14.36
C LYS A 85 0.13 -9.37 13.24
N ALA A 86 -0.38 -10.60 13.10
CA ALA A 86 -1.35 -10.95 12.06
C ALA A 86 -2.79 -10.71 12.51
N LEU A 87 -3.02 -10.36 13.78
CA LEU A 87 -4.34 -10.14 14.35
C LEU A 87 -4.67 -8.65 14.43
N ASN A 88 -5.94 -8.31 14.23
CA ASN A 88 -6.43 -6.98 14.54
C ASN A 88 -6.53 -6.83 16.06
N GLY A 89 -5.60 -6.08 16.66
CA GLY A 89 -5.50 -5.90 18.10
C GLY A 89 -6.79 -5.45 18.78
N THR A 90 -7.52 -4.48 18.22
CA THR A 90 -8.76 -3.98 18.82
C THR A 90 -9.87 -5.01 18.78
N ALA A 91 -9.99 -5.74 17.66
CA ALA A 91 -10.97 -6.79 17.51
C ALA A 91 -10.71 -7.96 18.49
N VAL A 92 -9.45 -8.35 18.67
CA VAL A 92 -9.09 -9.39 19.64
C VAL A 92 -9.39 -8.94 21.07
N LEU A 93 -9.02 -7.72 21.46
CA LEU A 93 -9.28 -7.21 22.81
C LEU A 93 -10.78 -7.19 23.16
N ASN A 94 -11.65 -6.94 22.19
CA ASN A 94 -13.11 -6.99 22.38
C ASN A 94 -13.66 -8.42 22.53
N LEU A 95 -12.93 -9.44 22.08
CA LEU A 95 -13.33 -10.85 22.17
C LEU A 95 -12.90 -11.51 23.48
N ILE A 96 -11.90 -10.95 24.17
CA ILE A 96 -11.35 -11.52 25.39
C ILE A 96 -12.40 -11.39 26.52
N PRO A 97 -12.74 -12.49 27.24
CA PRO A 97 -13.64 -12.42 28.38
C PRO A 97 -13.06 -11.54 29.50
N ALA A 98 -13.90 -10.69 30.12
CA ALA A 98 -13.48 -9.81 31.21
C ALA A 98 -12.95 -10.54 32.46
N SER A 99 -13.23 -11.85 32.58
CA SER A 99 -12.72 -12.72 33.65
C SER A 99 -11.28 -13.19 33.44
N THR A 100 -10.66 -12.93 32.29
CA THR A 100 -9.29 -13.36 32.01
C THR A 100 -8.26 -12.54 32.79
N PRO A 101 -7.29 -13.19 33.47
CA PRO A 101 -6.20 -12.48 34.14
C PRO A 101 -5.34 -11.72 33.13
N LEU A 102 -4.99 -10.47 33.46
CA LEU A 102 -4.15 -9.62 32.61
C LEU A 102 -2.82 -10.30 32.21
N VAL A 103 -2.24 -11.08 33.11
CA VAL A 103 -0.97 -11.81 32.90
C VAL A 103 -1.05 -12.69 31.65
N LYS A 104 -2.20 -13.31 31.34
CA LYS A 104 -2.38 -14.17 30.15
C LYS A 104 -2.44 -13.38 28.84
N VAL A 105 -2.64 -12.06 28.91
CA VAL A 105 -2.75 -11.17 27.74
C VAL A 105 -1.46 -10.33 27.58
N MET A 106 -0.59 -10.27 28.59
CA MET A 106 0.65 -9.50 28.55
C MET A 106 1.57 -9.91 27.40
N ASP A 107 1.72 -11.21 27.12
CA ASP A 107 2.56 -11.71 26.02
C ASP A 107 2.03 -11.34 24.63
N PHE A 108 0.71 -11.16 24.51
CA PHE A 108 0.08 -10.65 23.31
C PHE A 108 0.31 -9.14 23.17
N LEU A 109 0.08 -8.37 24.25
CA LEU A 109 0.26 -6.92 24.24
C LEU A 109 1.71 -6.50 24.02
N SER A 110 2.66 -7.23 24.58
CA SER A 110 4.10 -6.98 24.43
C SER A 110 4.58 -7.09 22.98
N GLN A 111 3.87 -7.85 22.16
CA GLN A 111 4.15 -7.96 20.73
C GLN A 111 3.27 -7.03 19.88
N LEU A 112 2.00 -6.89 20.24
CA LEU A 112 1.03 -6.07 19.51
C LEU A 112 1.38 -4.58 19.57
N LEU A 113 1.67 -4.04 20.76
CA LEU A 113 1.86 -2.60 20.94
C LEU A 113 3.09 -2.07 20.20
N PRO A 114 4.28 -2.69 20.30
CA PRO A 114 5.44 -2.22 19.54
C PRO A 114 5.23 -2.36 18.03
N HIS A 115 4.58 -3.45 17.59
CA HIS A 115 4.28 -3.67 16.18
C HIS A 115 3.33 -2.62 15.62
N SER A 116 2.23 -2.32 16.33
CA SER A 116 1.28 -1.28 15.94
C SER A 116 1.94 0.10 15.88
N ALA A 117 2.75 0.45 16.88
CA ALA A 117 3.51 1.70 16.88
C ALA A 117 4.50 1.77 15.71
N HIS A 118 5.13 0.65 15.37
CA HIS A 118 6.02 0.57 14.21
C HIS A 118 5.27 0.74 12.89
N GLU A 119 4.15 0.04 12.68
CA GLU A 119 3.34 0.21 11.47
C GLU A 119 2.89 1.65 11.26
N VAL A 120 2.45 2.33 12.34
CA VAL A 120 2.03 3.73 12.26
C VAL A 120 3.20 4.62 11.84
N ARG A 121 4.39 4.42 12.41
CA ARG A 121 5.61 5.16 12.02
C ARG A 121 5.99 4.89 10.57
N GLU A 122 6.01 3.64 10.14
CA GLU A 122 6.36 3.28 8.75
C GLU A 122 5.37 3.86 7.75
N LYS A 123 4.05 3.72 7.98
CA LYS A 123 3.02 4.30 7.12
C LYS A 123 3.10 5.83 7.08
N THR A 124 3.40 6.47 8.20
CA THR A 124 3.59 7.93 8.27
C THR A 124 4.82 8.37 7.48
N LEU A 125 5.93 7.64 7.60
CA LEU A 125 7.16 7.93 6.86
C LEU A 125 6.94 7.75 5.36
N ALA A 126 6.34 6.65 4.92
CA ALA A 126 6.02 6.40 3.52
C ALA A 126 5.12 7.50 2.94
N ARG A 127 4.05 7.87 3.66
CA ARG A 127 3.17 8.98 3.27
C ARG A 127 3.92 10.30 3.13
N ASN A 128 4.76 10.64 4.10
CA ASN A 128 5.49 11.91 4.09
C ASN A 128 6.51 11.96 2.96
N LEU A 129 7.22 10.86 2.69
CA LEU A 129 8.14 10.77 1.54
C LEU A 129 7.39 10.93 0.21
N SER A 130 6.23 10.27 0.04
CA SER A 130 5.40 10.45 -1.15
C SER A 130 4.92 11.90 -1.31
N ASN A 131 4.56 12.57 -0.21
CA ASN A 131 4.16 13.98 -0.24
C ASN A 131 5.32 14.90 -0.62
N ILE A 132 6.52 14.67 -0.09
CA ILE A 132 7.72 15.44 -0.44
C ILE A 132 8.01 15.28 -1.93
N TYR A 133 8.02 14.04 -2.42
CA TYR A 133 8.24 13.77 -3.85
C TYR A 133 7.20 14.45 -4.73
N ASN A 134 5.91 14.36 -4.37
CA ASN A 134 4.84 15.03 -5.11
C ASN A 134 5.04 16.56 -5.12
N LEU A 135 5.41 17.15 -3.98
CA LEU A 135 5.69 18.57 -3.90
C LEU A 135 6.88 18.97 -4.78
N GLN A 136 7.96 18.20 -4.79
CA GLN A 136 9.12 18.45 -5.66
C GLN A 136 8.73 18.46 -7.14
N VAL A 137 7.96 17.45 -7.58
CA VAL A 137 7.47 17.38 -8.96
C VAL A 137 6.53 18.55 -9.29
N GLN A 138 5.71 18.98 -8.33
CA GLN A 138 4.85 20.16 -8.52
C GLN A 138 5.65 21.46 -8.62
N CYS A 139 6.69 21.63 -7.80
CA CYS A 139 7.59 22.77 -7.88
C CYS A 139 8.32 22.79 -9.24
N GLU A 140 8.92 21.68 -9.64
CA GLU A 140 9.57 21.57 -10.96
C GLU A 140 8.61 21.89 -12.10
N ARG A 141 7.36 21.42 -12.00
CA ARG A 141 6.31 21.77 -12.95
C ARG A 141 6.07 23.28 -12.96
N VAL A 142 5.84 23.91 -11.80
CA VAL A 142 5.61 25.36 -11.72
C VAL A 142 6.80 26.14 -12.29
N ASP A 143 8.02 25.73 -11.97
CA ASP A 143 9.24 26.35 -12.50
C ASP A 143 9.24 26.31 -14.04
N LYS A 144 8.93 25.15 -14.63
CA LYS A 144 8.79 25.00 -16.09
C LYS A 144 7.65 25.81 -16.70
N TYR A 145 6.52 25.99 -16.02
CA TYR A 145 5.44 26.86 -16.49
C TYR A 145 5.74 28.36 -16.31
N SER A 146 6.63 28.71 -15.39
CA SER A 146 7.05 30.09 -15.14
C SER A 146 8.15 30.56 -16.09
N GLU A 147 8.86 29.64 -16.75
CA GLU A 147 9.79 29.95 -17.83
C GLU A 147 9.04 30.72 -18.94
N SER A 148 9.47 31.95 -19.17
CA SER A 148 8.88 32.84 -20.17
C SER A 148 9.96 33.73 -20.78
N VAL A 149 9.69 34.25 -21.96
CA VAL A 149 10.60 35.15 -22.68
C VAL A 149 9.88 36.45 -22.97
N GLU A 150 10.42 37.55 -22.44
CA GLU A 150 9.92 38.90 -22.70
C GLU A 150 10.49 39.45 -24.00
N ILE A 151 9.61 40.01 -24.85
CA ILE A 151 9.97 40.55 -26.16
C ILE A 151 9.81 42.07 -26.16
N ASP A 152 10.94 42.75 -26.11
CA ASP A 152 11.05 44.21 -26.19
C ASP A 152 11.46 44.69 -27.58
N THR A 153 11.35 46.01 -27.82
CA THR A 153 11.81 46.68 -29.06
C THR A 153 13.30 46.52 -29.39
N LYS A 154 14.10 46.07 -28.42
CA LYS A 154 15.54 45.78 -28.60
C LYS A 154 15.84 44.30 -28.85
N THR A 155 14.86 43.42 -28.75
CA THR A 155 15.07 41.98 -28.97
C THR A 155 15.42 41.69 -30.43
N THR A 156 16.46 40.89 -30.61
CA THR A 156 16.99 40.54 -31.93
C THR A 156 16.96 39.03 -32.12
N CYS A 157 16.71 38.60 -33.35
CA CYS A 157 16.80 37.21 -33.76
C CYS A 157 18.23 36.68 -33.59
N GLY A 158 18.40 35.53 -32.94
CA GLY A 158 19.74 34.95 -32.72
C GLY A 158 20.45 34.47 -34.00
N VAL A 159 19.73 34.29 -35.11
CA VAL A 159 20.31 33.86 -36.40
C VAL A 159 20.74 35.06 -37.25
N CYS A 160 19.80 35.95 -37.60
CA CYS A 160 20.06 37.06 -38.53
C CYS A 160 20.45 38.36 -37.83
N ARG A 161 20.40 38.42 -36.49
CA ARG A 161 20.68 39.58 -35.62
C ARG A 161 19.84 40.83 -35.92
N LYS A 162 18.76 40.70 -36.69
CA LYS A 162 17.78 41.78 -36.92
C LYS A 162 16.75 41.82 -35.79
N ARG A 163 16.15 42.99 -35.56
CA ARG A 163 15.09 43.17 -34.55
C ARG A 163 13.84 42.34 -34.88
N ILE A 164 13.16 41.85 -33.84
CA ILE A 164 11.92 41.08 -33.98
C ILE A 164 10.73 42.00 -34.20
N ASP A 165 10.57 43.01 -33.35
CA ASP A 165 9.53 44.05 -33.46
C ASP A 165 8.14 43.44 -33.76
N THR A 166 7.48 43.81 -34.87
CA THR A 166 6.15 43.30 -35.27
C THR A 166 6.17 42.05 -36.15
N ASN A 167 7.35 41.47 -36.44
CA ASN A 167 7.44 40.28 -37.28
C ASN A 167 7.09 39.00 -36.51
N ILE A 168 6.59 37.98 -37.23
CA ILE A 168 6.31 36.66 -36.66
C ILE A 168 7.61 36.02 -36.15
N PHE A 169 7.60 35.56 -34.91
CA PHE A 169 8.73 34.96 -34.23
C PHE A 169 8.40 33.56 -33.70
N ALA A 170 9.44 32.82 -33.34
CA ALA A 170 9.36 31.54 -32.65
C ALA A 170 10.32 31.55 -31.45
N VAL A 171 9.90 30.87 -30.37
CA VAL A 171 10.69 30.72 -29.13
C VAL A 171 10.94 29.23 -28.92
N TYR A 172 12.20 28.85 -28.76
CA TYR A 172 12.60 27.47 -28.46
C TYR A 172 12.57 27.18 -26.96
N PRO A 173 12.45 25.91 -26.53
CA PRO A 173 12.42 25.51 -25.12
C PRO A 173 13.62 25.96 -24.27
N ASN A 174 14.75 26.29 -24.89
CA ASN A 174 15.93 26.85 -24.22
C ASN A 174 15.90 28.39 -24.09
N GLY A 175 14.81 29.05 -24.49
CA GLY A 175 14.62 30.50 -24.44
C GLY A 175 15.15 31.26 -25.66
N SER A 176 15.71 30.57 -26.66
CA SER A 176 16.21 31.20 -27.88
C SER A 176 15.07 31.77 -28.74
N VAL A 177 15.20 33.03 -29.16
CA VAL A 177 14.21 33.72 -30.00
C VAL A 177 14.73 33.93 -31.42
N VAL A 178 13.93 33.52 -32.41
CA VAL A 178 14.24 33.70 -33.83
C VAL A 178 13.03 34.23 -34.58
N HIS A 179 13.25 34.87 -35.73
CA HIS A 179 12.17 35.07 -36.70
C HIS A 179 11.67 33.72 -37.19
N PHE A 180 10.37 33.60 -37.45
CA PHE A 180 9.78 32.36 -37.97
C PHE A 180 10.47 31.87 -39.25
N ALA A 181 10.80 32.80 -40.16
CA ALA A 181 11.53 32.49 -41.40
C ALA A 181 13.01 32.10 -41.19
N CYS A 182 13.59 32.45 -40.04
CA CYS A 182 14.95 32.05 -39.66
C CYS A 182 14.97 30.71 -38.91
N GLY A 183 13.81 30.17 -38.53
CA GLY A 183 13.64 28.81 -38.01
C GLY A 183 13.44 27.83 -39.17
N PRO A 184 14.44 27.03 -39.55
CA PRO A 184 14.38 26.20 -40.75
C PRO A 184 13.45 24.97 -40.64
N ASN A 185 12.84 24.73 -39.47
CA ASN A 185 12.11 23.51 -39.17
C ASN A 185 10.63 23.78 -38.86
N VAL A 186 9.73 23.21 -39.68
CA VAL A 186 8.26 23.23 -39.48
C VAL A 186 7.86 22.70 -38.09
N ASN A 187 8.70 21.83 -37.50
CA ASN A 187 8.42 21.15 -36.24
C ASN A 187 9.21 21.68 -35.03
N MET A 188 10.04 22.74 -35.17
CA MET A 188 10.82 23.34 -34.08
C MET A 188 11.69 22.38 -33.22
N HIS A 189 11.99 21.17 -33.71
CA HIS A 189 12.77 20.16 -32.98
C HIS A 189 14.25 20.48 -32.81
N VAL A 190 14.82 21.41 -33.59
CA VAL A 190 16.25 21.76 -33.48
C VAL A 190 16.37 23.27 -33.42
N ASP A 191 17.08 23.77 -32.41
CA ASP A 191 17.43 25.19 -32.29
C ASP A 191 18.50 25.55 -33.33
N PRO A 192 18.24 26.52 -34.23
CA PRO A 192 19.20 26.96 -35.24
C PRO A 192 20.40 27.73 -34.68
N ILE A 193 20.39 28.14 -33.41
CA ILE A 193 21.47 28.88 -32.75
C ILE A 193 22.39 27.93 -31.99
N SER A 194 21.83 27.09 -31.11
CA SER A 194 22.62 26.18 -30.28
C SER A 194 22.84 24.80 -30.91
N GLY A 195 22.01 24.39 -31.87
CA GLY A 195 22.00 23.02 -32.41
C GLY A 195 21.37 21.98 -31.48
N GLU A 196 20.78 22.40 -30.36
CA GLU A 196 20.09 21.50 -29.43
C GLU A 196 18.85 20.89 -30.07
N ILE A 197 18.63 19.60 -29.82
CA ILE A 197 17.49 18.83 -30.31
C ILE A 197 16.49 18.65 -29.17
N PHE A 198 15.27 19.13 -29.37
CA PHE A 198 14.13 18.95 -28.47
C PHE A 198 13.25 17.82 -29.00
N GLY A 199 12.97 16.82 -28.17
CA GLY A 199 12.17 15.63 -28.50
C GLY A 199 10.96 15.49 -27.59
#